data_AF-A0A5J5EBE1-F1
#
_entry.id   AF-A0A5J5EBE1-F1
#
_cell.length_a   1.000
_cell.length_b   1.000
_cell.length_c   1.000
_cell.angle_alpha   90.00
_cell.angle_beta   90.00
_cell.angle_gamma   90.00
#
_symmetry.space_group_name_H-M   'P 1'
#
loop_
_entity.id
_entity.type
_entity.pdbx_description
1 polymer ?
#
loop_
_entity_poly.entity_id
_entity_poly.type
_entity_poly.pdbx_seq_one_letter_code
_entity_poly.pdbx_strand_id
1 'polypeptide(L)' 'EWANCGFTDDMAIEVGGTFGVCLVWRDQSEKWEDDCVGAKKKQGPSVMCWGFIMWNYKGPFHVWDPETKEEREAAAIKIP' A
#
# COMPACT_ATOMS: atom_id res chain seq x y z
N GLU A 1 23.41 0.91 24.02
CA GLU A 1 22.10 0.46 24.56
C GLU A 1 21.06 0.33 23.45
N TRP A 2 20.79 1.38 22.66
CA TRP A 2 19.86 1.34 21.51
C TRP A 2 20.12 0.27 20.45
N ALA A 3 21.38 -0.17 20.29
CA ALA A 3 21.73 -1.23 19.35
C ALA A 3 21.09 -2.59 19.68
N ASN A 4 20.64 -2.79 20.92
CA ASN A 4 19.96 -4.01 21.36
C ASN A 4 18.42 -3.87 21.35
N CYS A 5 17.90 -2.72 20.92
CA CYS A 5 16.46 -2.48 20.85
C CYS A 5 15.93 -2.85 19.46
N GLY A 6 14.87 -3.65 19.44
CA GLY A 6 14.07 -3.90 18.24
C GLY A 6 12.95 -2.87 18.11
N PHE A 7 12.81 -2.28 16.93
CA PHE A 7 11.71 -1.39 16.59
C PHE A 7 10.75 -2.14 15.67
N THR A 8 9.47 -1.91 15.89
CA THR A 8 8.41 -2.53 15.11
C THR A 8 7.28 -1.56 14.92
N ASP A 9 6.65 -1.62 13.75
CA ASP A 9 5.54 -0.75 13.39
C ASP A 9 4.71 -1.37 12.25
N ASP A 10 3.50 -0.85 12.13
CA ASP A 10 2.52 -1.15 11.11
C ASP A 10 2.46 -0.01 10.10
N MET A 11 2.59 -0.29 8.80
CA MET A 11 2.53 0.72 7.73
C MET A 11 1.70 0.26 6.52
N ALA A 12 0.91 1.18 5.97
CA ALA A 12 0.26 0.99 4.67
C ALA A 12 1.16 1.51 3.54
N ILE A 13 1.45 0.64 2.56
CA ILE A 13 2.22 0.99 1.36
C ILE A 13 1.24 1.21 0.22
N GLU A 14 1.15 2.44 -0.30
CA GLU A 14 0.31 2.78 -1.45
C GLU A 14 0.98 2.44 -2.78
N VAL A 15 0.33 1.63 -3.62
CA VAL A 15 0.80 1.34 -4.97
C VAL A 15 0.32 2.43 -5.92
N GLY A 16 1.25 3.11 -6.59
CA GLY A 16 0.94 4.27 -7.44
C GLY A 16 0.65 5.55 -6.65
N GLY A 17 0.83 5.52 -5.33
CA GLY A 17 0.87 6.72 -4.49
C GLY A 17 2.22 7.41 -4.63
N THR A 18 2.40 8.21 -5.68
CA THR A 18 3.62 9.02 -5.83
C THR A 18 3.32 10.50 -5.92
N PHE A 19 4.09 11.29 -5.17
CA PHE A 19 4.49 12.61 -5.64
C PHE A 19 5.29 12.42 -6.94
N GLY A 20 4.64 12.49 -8.10
CA GLY A 20 5.29 12.33 -9.41
C GLY A 20 4.41 11.63 -10.45
N VAL A 21 4.92 11.53 -11.69
CA VAL A 21 4.25 10.90 -12.82
C VAL A 21 4.37 9.37 -12.72
N CYS A 22 3.25 8.65 -12.61
CA CYS A 22 3.23 7.21 -12.83
C CYS A 22 3.29 6.91 -14.33
N LEU A 23 4.35 6.23 -14.78
CA LEU A 23 4.44 5.75 -16.16
C LEU A 23 3.62 4.47 -16.30
N VAL A 24 2.56 4.54 -17.10
CA VAL A 24 1.79 3.37 -17.54
C VAL A 24 2.11 3.11 -19.01
N TRP A 25 2.34 1.85 -19.36
CA TRP A 25 2.48 1.46 -20.77
C TRP A 25 1.08 1.24 -21.37
N ARG A 26 0.95 1.62 -22.64
CA ARG A 26 -0.26 1.45 -23.43
C ARG A 26 0.09 0.64 -24.67
N ASP A 27 -0.77 -0.29 -25.05
CA ASP A 27 -0.62 -1.02 -26.30
C ASP A 27 -0.91 -0.10 -27.52
N GLN A 28 -0.34 -0.41 -28.68
CA GLN A 28 -0.54 0.41 -29.89
C GLN A 28 -1.97 0.31 -30.44
N SER A 29 -2.70 -0.76 -30.11
CA SER A 29 -4.10 -0.95 -30.50
C SER A 29 -5.11 -0.21 -29.61
N GLU A 30 -4.69 0.31 -28.46
CA GLU A 30 -5.56 1.00 -27.52
C GLU A 30 -5.78 2.46 -27.94
N LYS A 31 -7.05 2.85 -28.08
CA LYS A 31 -7.41 4.23 -28.39
C LYS A 31 -7.03 5.16 -27.24
N TRP A 32 -6.53 6.35 -27.60
CA TRP A 32 -6.37 7.43 -26.64
C TRP A 32 -7.75 7.95 -26.22
N GLU A 33 -8.03 7.94 -24.92
CA GLU A 33 -9.17 8.64 -24.33
C GLU A 33 -8.61 9.87 -23.61
N ASP A 34 -9.17 11.07 -23.83
CA ASP A 34 -8.69 12.29 -23.16
C ASP A 34 -8.88 12.23 -21.63
N ASP A 35 -9.78 11.38 -21.15
CA ASP A 35 -9.95 11.05 -19.73
C ASP A 35 -8.80 10.16 -19.16
N CYS A 36 -7.91 9.60 -20.00
CA CYS A 36 -6.73 8.85 -19.53
C CYS A 36 -5.69 9.72 -18.81
N VAL A 37 -5.74 11.05 -18.95
CA VAL A 37 -4.88 11.99 -18.20
C VAL A 37 -5.34 12.12 -16.74
N GLY A 38 -6.52 11.59 -16.41
CA GLY A 38 -7.21 11.87 -15.17
C GLY A 38 -7.89 10.66 -14.57
N ALA A 39 -7.25 9.48 -14.59
CA ALA A 39 -7.61 8.43 -13.63
C ALA A 39 -7.27 8.93 -12.21
N LYS A 40 -8.10 9.84 -11.70
CA LYS A 40 -8.20 10.29 -10.31
C LYS A 40 -8.69 9.10 -9.49
N LYS A 41 -7.92 8.03 -9.42
CA LYS A 41 -8.05 7.13 -8.27
C LYS A 41 -7.43 7.90 -7.12
N LYS A 42 -8.30 8.59 -6.37
CA LYS A 42 -8.02 8.95 -4.98
C LYS A 42 -7.59 7.64 -4.31
N GLN A 43 -6.29 7.50 -4.04
CA GLN A 43 -5.63 6.34 -3.43
C GLN A 43 -5.57 5.12 -4.38
N GLY A 44 -4.36 4.79 -4.83
CA GLY A 44 -4.09 3.49 -5.43
C GLY A 44 -4.31 2.37 -4.40
N PRO A 45 -4.35 1.09 -4.81
CA PRO A 45 -4.46 -0.01 -3.87
C PRO A 45 -3.31 0.07 -2.86
N SER A 46 -3.62 -0.01 -1.56
CA SER A 46 -2.63 -0.06 -0.50
C SER A 46 -2.51 -1.46 0.06
N VAL A 47 -1.30 -1.79 0.50
CA VAL A 47 -1.00 -3.06 1.15
C VAL A 47 -0.56 -2.76 2.58
N MET A 48 -1.19 -3.42 3.54
CA MET A 48 -0.81 -3.31 4.94
C MET A 48 0.39 -4.22 5.21
N CYS A 49 1.38 -3.72 5.95
CA CYS A 49 2.54 -4.49 6.34
C CYS A 49 3.00 -4.19 7.76
N TRP A 50 3.65 -5.16 8.37
CA TRP A 50 4.30 -5.06 9.67
C TRP A 50 5.78 -5.36 9.50
N GLY A 51 6.62 -4.56 10.14
CA GLY A 51 8.06 -4.71 10.06
C GLY A 51 8.73 -4.76 11.42
N PHE A 52 9.88 -5.42 11.45
CA PHE A 52 10.83 -5.34 12.56
C PHE A 52 12.21 -4.93 12.05
N ILE A 53 12.84 -3.98 12.72
CA ILE A 53 14.22 -3.57 12.47
C ILE A 53 15.01 -3.46 13.77
N MET A 54 16.30 -3.72 13.69
CA MET A 54 17.27 -3.49 14.77
C MET A 54 18.56 -2.94 14.15
N TRP A 55 19.47 -2.43 14.98
CA TRP A 55 20.80 -2.05 14.53
C TRP A 55 21.47 -3.17 13.72
N ASN A 56 21.79 -2.86 12.46
CA ASN A 56 22.42 -3.77 11.51
C ASN A 56 21.63 -5.08 11.24
N TYR A 57 20.32 -5.10 11.48
CA TYR A 57 19.47 -6.26 11.19
C TYR A 57 18.11 -5.83 10.66
N LYS A 58 17.78 -6.32 9.46
CA LYS A 58 16.41 -6.30 8.92
C LYS A 58 15.75 -7.59 9.37
N GLY A 59 14.78 -7.47 10.27
CA GLY A 59 14.09 -8.63 10.79
C GLY A 59 12.89 -9.04 9.94
N PRO A 60 11.99 -9.83 10.53
CA PRO A 60 10.82 -10.32 9.83
C PRO A 60 9.95 -9.18 9.29
N PHE A 61 9.34 -9.46 8.15
CA PHE A 61 8.43 -8.54 7.48
C PHE A 61 7.21 -9.35 7.04
N HIS A 62 6.04 -8.90 7.47
CA HIS A 62 4.78 -9.55 7.16
C HIS A 62 3.92 -8.63 6.30
N VAL A 63 3.35 -9.20 5.25
CA VAL A 63 2.42 -8.53 4.35
C VAL A 63 1.09 -9.23 4.50
N TRP A 64 0.05 -8.47 4.83
CA TRP A 64 -1.29 -9.02 4.93
C TRP A 64 -1.90 -9.26 3.56
N ASP A 65 -2.70 -10.33 3.47
CA ASP A 65 -3.57 -10.54 2.34
C ASP A 65 -4.65 -9.44 2.27
N PRO A 66 -5.18 -9.15 1.07
CA PRO A 66 -6.27 -8.20 0.92
C PRO A 66 -7.47 -8.61 1.78
N GLU A 67 -8.00 -7.66 2.55
CA GLU A 67 -9.24 -7.86 3.31
C GLU A 67 -10.35 -8.36 2.39
N THR A 68 -11.07 -9.38 2.84
CA THR A 68 -12.29 -9.81 2.17
C THR A 68 -13.39 -8.77 2.34
N LYS A 69 -14.39 -8.81 1.44
CA LYS A 69 -15.53 -7.89 1.51
C LYS A 69 -16.27 -7.98 2.85
N GLU A 70 -16.39 -9.20 3.39
CA GLU A 70 -17.07 -9.50 4.65
C GLU A 70 -16.32 -8.93 5.86
N GLU A 71 -14.99 -9.05 5.88
CA GLU A 71 -14.14 -8.49 6.94
C GLU A 71 -14.21 -6.96 6.94
N ARG A 72 -14.16 -6.35 5.76
CA ARG A 72 -14.28 -4.90 5.60
C ARG A 72 -15.63 -4.37 6.09
N GLU A 73 -16.72 -5.07 5.76
CA GLU A 73 -18.06 -4.73 6.23
C GLU A 73 -18.18 -4.89 7.75
N ALA A 74 -17.62 -5.95 8.33
CA ALA A 74 -17.61 -6.17 9.77
C ALA A 74 -16.77 -5.12 10.55
N ALA A 75 -15.65 -4.66 9.97
CA ALA A 75 -14.82 -3.61 10.55
C ALA A 75 -15.55 -2.25 10.56
N ALA A 76 -16.29 -1.93 9.50
CA ALA A 76 -17.06 -0.68 9.41
C ALA A 76 -18.20 -0.58 10.43
N ILE A 77 -18.76 -1.71 10.87
CA ILE A 77 -19.87 -1.77 11.84
C ILE A 77 -19.37 -1.53 13.28
N LYS A 78 -18.07 -1.72 13.56
CA LYS A 78 -17.51 -1.74 14.93
C LYS A 78 -17.02 -0.39 15.48
N ILE A 79 -17.40 0.73 14.88
CA ILE A 79 -17.05 2.06 15.40
C ILE A 79 -18.21 2.57 16.28
N PRO A 80 -18.09 2.59 17.63
CA PRO A 80 -19.08 3.21 18.52
C PRO A 80 -19.10 4.74 18.43
#